data_AF-A0A7C5LJX4-F1
#
_entry.id   AF-A0A7C5LJX4-F1
#
_cell.length_a   1.000
_cell.length_b   1.000
_cell.length_c   1.000
_cell.angle_alpha   90.00
_cell.angle_beta   90.00
_cell.angle_gamma   90.00
#
_symmetry.space_group_name_H-M   'P 1'
#
loop_
_entity.id
_entity.type
_entity.pdbx_description
1 polymer ?
#
loop_
_entity_poly.entity_id
_entity_poly.type
_entity_poly.pdbx_seq_one_letter_code
_entity_poly.pdbx_strand_id
1 'polypeptide(L)'
;MVSVCDPDGVILAMNDAAIRAFEKRGGAKLIGQNALDCHPGRSREEFAELLRHPRVNVYTTEKNGVHKIVYQCPWHRDGQYAGLMEIVAEIPAKMPHFVRQP
;
A
#
# COMPACT_ATOMS: atom_id res chain seq x y z
N MET A 1 -2.90 -6.38 5.06
CA MET A 1 -3.39 -5.03 5.38
C MET A 1 -3.83 -4.34 4.13
N VAL A 2 -4.83 -3.45 4.24
CA VAL A 2 -5.30 -2.58 3.17
C VAL A 2 -5.36 -1.15 3.69
N SER A 3 -4.84 -0.21 2.92
CA SER A 3 -4.92 1.23 3.17
C SER A 3 -5.28 1.98 1.90
N VAL A 4 -5.91 3.14 2.06
CA VAL A 4 -6.29 4.03 0.97
C VAL A 4 -5.87 5.44 1.35
N CYS A 5 -5.23 6.17 0.44
CA CYS A 5 -4.94 7.59 0.58
C CYS A 5 -5.51 8.40 -0.58
N ASP A 6 -5.61 9.72 -0.37
CA ASP A 6 -5.96 10.70 -1.39
C ASP A 6 -4.77 11.04 -2.31
N PRO A 7 -4.91 11.94 -3.30
CA PRO A 7 -3.84 12.34 -4.20
C PRO A 7 -2.64 13.00 -3.52
N ASP A 8 -2.84 13.62 -2.36
CA ASP A 8 -1.79 14.27 -1.56
C ASP A 8 -1.11 13.29 -0.59
N GLY A 9 -1.59 12.04 -0.53
CA GLY A 9 -1.07 11.00 0.34
C GLY A 9 -1.71 10.97 1.73
N VAL A 10 -2.78 11.73 1.98
CA VAL A 10 -3.51 11.68 3.25
C VAL A 10 -4.27 10.37 3.36
N ILE A 11 -4.05 9.61 4.43
CA ILE A 11 -4.68 8.32 4.66
C ILE A 11 -6.18 8.53 4.93
N LEU A 12 -7.02 8.00 4.06
CA LEU A 12 -8.48 8.08 4.16
C LEU A 12 -9.07 6.90 4.94
N ALA A 13 -8.52 5.71 4.73
CA ALA A 13 -9.02 4.49 5.34
C ALA A 13 -7.93 3.45 5.54
N MET A 14 -8.10 2.64 6.58
CA MET A 14 -7.25 1.51 6.92
C MET A 14 -8.14 0.39 7.46
N ASN A 15 -7.91 -0.85 7.00
CA ASN A 15 -8.60 -2.00 7.60
C ASN A 15 -7.95 -2.40 8.94
N ASP A 16 -8.61 -3.26 9.71
CA ASP A 16 -8.11 -3.70 11.02
C ASP A 16 -6.69 -4.29 10.96
N ALA A 17 -6.37 -5.02 9.89
CA ALA A 17 -5.03 -5.57 9.70
C ALA A 17 -3.97 -4.48 9.51
N ALA A 18 -4.30 -3.40 8.80
CA ALA A 18 -3.42 -2.23 8.66
C ALA A 18 -3.27 -1.51 10.00
N ILE A 19 -4.38 -1.26 10.70
CA ILE A 19 -4.37 -0.61 12.02
C ILE A 19 -3.48 -1.37 13.00
N ARG A 20 -3.62 -2.70 13.06
CA ARG A 20 -2.77 -3.56 13.89
C ARG A 20 -1.31 -3.54 13.45
N ALA A 21 -1.03 -3.60 12.14
CA ALA A 21 0.34 -3.56 11.62
C ALA A 21 1.08 -2.26 11.99
N PHE A 22 0.35 -1.15 12.15
CA PHE A 22 0.89 0.15 12.51
C PHE A 22 0.60 0.58 13.95
N GLU A 23 0.19 -0.33 14.84
CA GLU A 23 -0.19 0.02 16.23
C GLU A 23 0.92 0.79 16.97
N LYS A 24 2.18 0.34 16.82
CA LYS A 24 3.37 1.01 17.39
C LYS A 24 3.65 2.40 16.80
N ARG A 25 3.01 2.75 15.70
CA ARG A 25 3.15 4.03 14.97
C ARG A 25 1.88 4.89 15.05
N GLY A 26 0.89 4.49 15.86
CA GLY A 26 -0.36 5.23 16.07
C GLY A 26 -1.62 4.49 15.64
N GLY A 27 -1.51 3.40 14.88
CA GLY A 27 -2.64 2.58 14.45
C GLY A 27 -3.71 3.41 13.73
N ALA A 28 -4.93 3.40 14.25
CA ALA A 28 -6.06 4.15 13.70
C ALA A 28 -5.84 5.68 13.67
N LYS A 29 -4.95 6.21 14.52
CA LYS A 29 -4.62 7.65 14.55
C LYS A 29 -3.85 8.13 13.31
N LEU A 30 -3.40 7.20 12.47
CA LEU A 30 -2.78 7.51 11.18
C LEU A 30 -3.80 7.92 10.12
N ILE A 31 -5.09 7.61 10.29
CA ILE A 31 -6.15 8.12 9.40
C ILE A 31 -6.20 9.65 9.53
N GLY A 32 -6.14 10.35 8.41
CA GLY A 32 -5.99 11.81 8.34
C GLY A 32 -4.53 12.31 8.36
N GLN A 33 -3.55 11.43 8.54
CA GLN A 33 -2.12 11.77 8.44
C GLN A 33 -1.57 11.47 7.05
N ASN A 34 -0.43 12.04 6.71
CA ASN A 34 0.21 11.78 5.41
C ASN A 34 1.01 10.47 5.44
N ALA A 35 0.72 9.59 4.48
CA ALA A 35 1.42 8.31 4.31
C ALA A 35 2.92 8.49 4.01
N LEU A 36 3.36 9.62 3.45
CA LEU A 36 4.78 9.90 3.23
C LEU A 36 5.58 9.93 4.54
N ASP A 37 4.98 10.33 5.65
CA ASP A 37 5.63 10.35 6.96
C ASP A 37 5.77 8.94 7.56
N CYS A 38 5.05 7.98 6.98
CA CYS A 38 5.23 6.57 7.30
C CYS A 38 6.45 5.95 6.58
N HIS A 39 7.04 6.62 5.60
CA HIS A 39 8.10 6.10 4.75
C HIS A 39 9.45 6.79 5.02
N PRO A 40 10.51 6.06 5.41
CA PRO A 40 11.85 6.60 5.50
C PRO A 40 12.64 6.42 4.19
N GLY A 41 13.54 7.37 3.91
CA GLY A 41 14.52 7.29 2.82
C GLY A 41 13.90 7.04 1.45
N ARG A 42 14.50 6.12 0.69
CA ARG A 42 14.09 5.76 -0.68
C ARG A 42 12.60 5.39 -0.81
N SER A 43 12.03 4.73 0.20
CA SER A 43 10.61 4.35 0.15
C SER A 43 9.66 5.56 0.12
N ARG A 44 10.08 6.70 0.68
CA ARG A 44 9.33 7.96 0.63
C ARG A 44 9.35 8.55 -0.77
N GLU A 45 10.51 8.52 -1.41
CA GLU A 45 10.71 9.02 -2.78
C GLU A 45 9.90 8.22 -3.79
N GLU A 46 9.92 6.89 -3.67
CA GLU A 46 9.14 5.98 -4.52
C GLU A 46 7.63 6.20 -4.35
N PHE A 47 7.15 6.36 -3.11
CA PHE A 47 5.74 6.66 -2.87
C PHE A 47 5.33 8.06 -3.38
N ALA A 48 6.18 9.07 -3.18
CA ALA A 48 5.94 10.41 -3.73
C ALA A 48 5.93 10.44 -5.26
N GLU A 49 6.74 9.60 -5.91
CA GLU A 49 6.70 9.42 -7.36
C GLU A 49 5.39 8.74 -7.81
N LEU A 50 4.90 7.75 -7.06
CA LEU A 50 3.62 7.11 -7.36
C LEU A 50 2.43 8.06 -7.23
N LEU A 51 2.45 8.98 -6.25
CA LEU A 51 1.41 10.01 -6.14
C LEU A 51 1.45 10.97 -7.34
N ARG A 52 2.65 11.36 -7.81
CA ARG A 52 2.84 12.26 -8.96
C ARG A 52 2.55 11.61 -10.30
N HIS A 53 2.91 10.34 -10.45
CA HIS A 53 2.72 9.55 -11.67
C HIS A 53 1.99 8.25 -11.33
N PRO A 54 0.65 8.32 -11.13
CA PRO A 54 -0.12 7.18 -10.66
C PRO A 54 -0.05 6.01 -11.63
N ARG A 55 0.43 4.89 -11.12
CA ARG A 55 0.56 3.63 -11.87
C ARG A 55 0.40 2.46 -10.91
N VAL A 56 0.17 1.28 -11.49
CA VAL A 56 0.26 0.03 -10.74
C VAL A 56 1.72 -0.21 -10.37
N ASN A 57 1.99 -0.45 -9.09
CA ASN A 57 3.30 -0.84 -8.57
C ASN A 57 3.14 -2.09 -7.70
N VAL A 58 3.76 -3.19 -8.14
CA VAL A 58 3.59 -4.51 -7.50
C VAL A 58 4.95 -5.16 -7.34
N TYR A 59 5.26 -5.56 -6.12
CA TYR A 59 6.53 -6.18 -5.78
C TYR A 59 6.39 -7.06 -4.55
N THR A 60 7.43 -7.84 -4.25
CA THR A 60 7.52 -8.61 -3.01
C THR A 60 8.63 -8.05 -2.12
N THR A 61 8.47 -8.23 -0.82
CA THR A 61 9.49 -7.92 0.19
C THR A 61 9.70 -9.13 1.09
N GLU A 62 10.88 -9.24 1.66
CA GLU A 62 11.18 -10.22 2.71
C GLU A 62 11.79 -9.51 3.90
N LYS A 63 11.28 -9.79 5.10
CA LYS A 63 11.87 -9.31 6.34
C LYS A 63 11.74 -10.38 7.40
N ASN A 64 12.86 -10.77 8.01
CA ASN A 64 12.91 -11.83 9.03
C ASN A 64 12.27 -13.15 8.56
N GLY A 65 12.49 -13.54 7.29
CA GLY A 65 11.91 -14.75 6.70
C GLY A 65 10.41 -14.66 6.35
N VAL A 66 9.76 -13.52 6.57
CA VAL A 66 8.36 -13.29 6.19
C VAL A 66 8.31 -12.63 4.81
N HIS A 67 7.79 -13.35 3.82
CA HIS A 67 7.56 -12.82 2.48
C HIS A 67 6.20 -12.12 2.41
N LYS A 68 6.19 -10.94 1.79
CA LYS A 68 4.98 -10.16 1.58
C LYS A 68 4.89 -9.72 0.13
N ILE A 69 3.69 -9.75 -0.44
CA ILE A 69 3.38 -8.99 -1.65
C ILE A 69 2.90 -7.59 -1.24
N VAL A 70 3.35 -6.58 -1.96
CA VAL A 70 2.84 -5.20 -1.93
C VAL A 70 2.22 -4.92 -3.29
N TYR A 71 0.95 -4.53 -3.30
CA TYR A 71 0.20 -4.15 -4.49
C TYR A 71 -0.35 -2.75 -4.29
N GLN A 72 0.16 -1.79 -5.03
CA GLN A 72 -0.27 -0.39 -5.02
C GLN A 72 -0.91 -0.06 -6.37
N CYS A 73 -2.07 0.58 -6.36
CA CYS A 73 -2.73 1.01 -7.59
C CYS A 73 -3.54 2.30 -7.40
N PRO A 74 -3.69 3.11 -8.47
CA PRO A 74 -4.60 4.24 -8.45
C PRO A 74 -6.05 3.78 -8.30
N TRP A 75 -6.80 4.44 -7.43
CA TRP A 75 -8.26 4.32 -7.38
C TRP A 75 -8.91 5.59 -7.92
N HIS A 76 -10.14 5.44 -8.38
CA HIS A 76 -10.86 6.50 -9.09
C HIS A 76 -12.24 6.70 -8.48
N ARG A 77 -12.70 7.95 -8.46
CA ARG A 77 -14.06 8.34 -8.12
C ARG A 77 -14.61 9.14 -9.28
N ASP A 78 -15.75 8.71 -9.83
CA ASP A 78 -16.40 9.35 -10.98
C ASP A 78 -15.45 9.53 -12.20
N GLY A 79 -14.60 8.53 -12.43
CA GLY A 79 -13.62 8.52 -13.52
C GLY A 79 -12.36 9.37 -13.28
N GLN A 80 -12.26 10.06 -12.13
CA GLN A 80 -11.13 10.90 -11.78
C GLN A 80 -10.21 10.21 -10.78
N TYR A 81 -8.90 10.40 -10.93
CA TYR A 81 -7.91 9.90 -9.97
C TYR A 81 -8.20 10.47 -8.58
N ALA A 82 -8.30 9.58 -7.60
CA ALA A 82 -8.66 9.94 -6.24
C ALA A 82 -7.61 9.51 -5.21
N GLY A 83 -6.47 8.95 -5.65
CA GLY A 83 -5.35 8.58 -4.80
C GLY A 83 -4.90 7.13 -5.02
N LEU A 84 -4.20 6.57 -4.03
CA LEU A 84 -3.66 5.20 -4.10
C LEU A 84 -4.34 4.27 -3.10
N MET A 85 -4.60 3.04 -3.54
CA MET A 85 -4.91 1.91 -2.67
C MET A 85 -3.68 1.03 -2.57
N GLU A 86 -3.37 0.57 -1.36
CA GLU A 86 -2.30 -0.38 -1.09
C GLU A 86 -2.84 -1.65 -0.42
N ILE A 87 -2.37 -2.79 -0.89
CA ILE A 87 -2.57 -4.10 -0.28
C ILE A 87 -1.20 -4.68 0.05
N VAL A 88 -1.00 -5.06 1.31
CA VAL A 88 0.17 -5.83 1.74
C VAL A 88 -0.29 -7.15 2.37
N ALA A 89 0.13 -8.27 1.82
CA ALA A 89 -0.28 -9.60 2.31
C ALA A 89 0.93 -10.51 2.45
N GLU A 90 0.94 -11.34 3.48
CA GLU A 90 1.93 -12.41 3.61
C GLU A 90 1.66 -13.49 2.57
N ILE A 91 2.74 -13.96 1.95
CA ILE A 91 2.71 -14.98 0.91
C ILE A 91 3.76 -16.06 1.21
N PRO A 92 3.60 -17.29 0.72
CA PRO A 92 4.67 -18.27 0.78
C PRO A 92 5.85 -17.81 -0.10
N ALA A 93 7.08 -18.19 0.29
CA ALA A 93 8.31 -17.91 -0.46
C ALA A 93 8.25 -18.41 -1.92
N LYS A 94 7.52 -19.50 -2.15
CA LYS A 94 7.16 -20.03 -3.47
C LYS A 94 5.65 -20.15 -3.55
N MET A 95 5.05 -19.53 -4.55
CA MET A 95 3.60 -19.54 -4.77
C MET A 95 3.28 -20.25 -6.10
N PRO A 96 2.25 -21.10 -6.15
CA PRO A 96 1.80 -21.68 -7.41
C PRO A 96 1.39 -20.61 -8.43
N HIS A 97 1.74 -20.82 -9.70
CA HIS A 97 1.26 -20.02 -10.82
C HIS A 97 0.45 -20.91 -11.76
N PHE A 98 -0.83 -20.56 -11.97
CA PHE A 98 -1.74 -21.32 -12.82
C PHE A 98 -2.18 -20.46 -14.00
N VAL A 99 -1.88 -20.91 -15.22
CA VAL A 99 -2.42 -20.31 -16.46
C VAL A 99 -3.78 -20.95 -16.73
N ARG A 100 -4.85 -20.16 -16.67
CA ARG A 100 -6.23 -20.61 -17.00
C ARG A 100 -6.57 -20.22 -18.43
N GLN A 101 -7.26 -21.11 -19.15
CA GLN A 101 -7.84 -20.79 -20.46
C GLN A 101 -9.17 -20.04 -20.26
N PRO A 102 -9.59 -19.18 -21.22
CA PRO A 102 -10.84 -18.44 -21.17
C PRO A 102 -12.08 -19.32 -20.98
#